data_AF-A0A3R6CV66-F1
#
_entry.id   AF-A0A3R6CV66-F1
#
_cell.length_a   1.000
_cell.length_b   1.000
_cell.length_c   1.000
_cell.angle_alpha   90.00
_cell.angle_beta   90.00
_cell.angle_gamma   90.00
#
_symmetry.space_group_name_H-M   'P 1'
#
loop_
_entity.id
_entity.type
_entity.pdbx_description
1 polymer ?
#
loop_
_entity_poly.entity_id
_entity_poly.type
_entity_poly.pdbx_seq_one_letter_code
_entity_poly.pdbx_strand_id
1 'polypeptide(L)'
;MSNITEQEKKFADAFVYLFFHAPAVMPGMKEDAAAYAGYDLPTDRNAADTFATALYQKPSIRKYIDAELERFREILSDDQSMNLWKHISEFKPGESTNDVLCGGCIIRH
;
A
#
# COMPACT_ATOMS: atom_id res chain seq x y z
N MET A 1 -18.98 -0.22 13.62
CA MET A 1 -18.06 -1.00 12.77
C MET A 1 -18.64 -0.97 11.36
N SER A 2 -17.93 -0.37 10.41
CA SER A 2 -18.35 -0.37 9.00
C SER A 2 -18.09 -1.76 8.43
N ASN A 3 -19.14 -2.53 8.16
CA ASN A 3 -19.00 -3.87 7.58
C ASN A 3 -18.57 -3.73 6.12
N ILE A 4 -17.27 -3.85 5.87
CA ILE A 4 -16.74 -4.12 4.52
C ILE A 4 -16.80 -5.63 4.26
N THR A 5 -17.06 -6.04 3.03
CA THR A 5 -16.97 -7.47 2.66
C THR A 5 -15.50 -7.91 2.59
N GLU A 6 -15.25 -9.21 2.57
CA GLU A 6 -13.88 -9.74 2.40
C GLU A 6 -13.24 -9.28 1.08
N GLN A 7 -14.03 -9.18 0.01
CA GLN A 7 -13.53 -8.73 -1.29
C GLN A 7 -13.24 -7.22 -1.30
N GLU A 8 -14.08 -6.41 -0.65
CA GLU A 8 -13.82 -4.98 -0.45
C GLU A 8 -12.60 -4.73 0.42
N LYS A 9 -12.38 -5.59 1.43
CA LYS A 9 -11.16 -5.58 2.24
C LYS A 9 -9.92 -5.88 1.39
N LYS A 10 -9.95 -6.95 0.58
CA LYS A 10 -8.84 -7.28 -0.35
C LYS A 10 -8.50 -6.12 -1.29
N PHE A 11 -9.53 -5.43 -1.80
CA PHE A 11 -9.34 -4.21 -2.60
C PHE A 11 -8.65 -3.11 -1.81
N ALA A 12 -9.11 -2.83 -0.59
CA ALA A 12 -8.54 -1.81 0.26
C ALA A 12 -7.07 -2.11 0.63
N ASP A 13 -6.79 -3.36 1.02
CA ASP A 13 -5.44 -3.83 1.35
C ASP A 13 -4.50 -3.71 0.13
N ALA A 14 -4.96 -4.13 -1.06
CA ALA A 14 -4.20 -4.00 -2.31
C ALA A 14 -3.94 -2.53 -2.67
N PHE A 15 -4.92 -1.66 -2.45
CA PHE A 15 -4.75 -0.21 -2.66
C PHE A 15 -3.70 0.37 -1.72
N VAL A 16 -3.75 0.04 -0.42
CA VAL A 16 -2.76 0.49 0.58
C VAL A 16 -1.36 -0.02 0.22
N TYR A 17 -1.23 -1.28 -0.20
CA TYR A 17 0.03 -1.83 -0.69
C TYR A 17 0.58 -1.02 -1.87
N LEU A 18 -0.24 -0.80 -2.91
CA LEU A 18 0.17 -0.03 -4.07
C LEU A 18 0.53 1.42 -3.69
N PHE A 19 -0.12 2.00 -2.67
CA PHE A 19 0.14 3.37 -2.20
C PHE A 19 1.56 3.52 -1.67
N PHE A 20 2.05 2.50 -0.96
CA PHE A 20 3.40 2.45 -0.41
C PHE A 20 4.43 1.82 -1.34
N HIS A 21 4.07 1.37 -2.54
CA HIS A 21 5.03 0.72 -3.46
C HIS A 21 5.09 1.38 -4.85
N ALA A 22 4.13 2.24 -5.20
CA ALA A 22 4.16 3.00 -6.44
C ALA A 22 4.96 4.32 -6.24
N PRO A 23 5.92 4.65 -7.12
CA PRO A 23 6.74 5.87 -7.02
C PRO A 23 5.96 7.21 -7.12
N ALA A 24 4.68 7.14 -7.48
CA ALA A 24 3.70 8.22 -7.45
C ALA A 24 2.30 7.57 -7.54
N VAL A 25 1.22 8.30 -7.25
CA VAL A 25 -0.15 7.84 -7.54
C VAL A 25 -0.26 7.62 -9.05
N MET A 26 -0.01 6.39 -9.49
CA MET A 26 0.00 6.06 -10.91
C MET A 26 -1.43 6.02 -11.43
N PRO A 27 -1.68 6.54 -12.64
CA PRO A 27 -2.94 6.32 -13.34
C PRO A 27 -3.22 4.82 -13.41
N GLY A 28 -4.40 4.39 -12.95
CA GLY A 28 -4.82 2.98 -12.95
C GLY A 28 -4.59 2.22 -11.64
N MET A 29 -4.00 2.82 -10.61
CA MET A 29 -3.77 2.17 -9.31
C MET A 29 -5.02 1.54 -8.68
N LYS A 30 -6.20 2.17 -8.85
CA LYS A 30 -7.47 1.61 -8.35
C LYS A 30 -7.90 0.40 -9.18
N GLU A 31 -7.68 0.44 -10.49
CA GLU A 31 -7.99 -0.66 -11.41
C GLU A 31 -7.12 -1.87 -11.06
N ASP A 32 -5.81 -1.64 -10.85
CA ASP A 32 -4.88 -2.68 -10.39
C ASP A 32 -5.31 -3.27 -9.05
N ALA A 33 -5.69 -2.43 -8.08
CA ALA A 33 -6.20 -2.89 -6.79
C ALA A 33 -7.49 -3.73 -6.94
N ALA A 34 -8.38 -3.36 -7.86
CA ALA A 34 -9.60 -4.12 -8.14
C ALA A 34 -9.28 -5.46 -8.83
N ALA A 35 -8.32 -5.49 -9.76
CA ALA A 35 -7.86 -6.72 -10.39
C ALA A 35 -7.22 -7.67 -9.37
N TYR A 36 -6.35 -7.17 -8.48
CA TYR A 36 -5.75 -7.98 -7.40
C TYR A 36 -6.78 -8.53 -6.41
N ALA A 37 -7.86 -7.77 -6.16
CA ALA A 37 -8.97 -8.22 -5.33
C ALA A 37 -9.91 -9.21 -6.03
N GLY A 38 -9.66 -9.53 -7.31
CA GLY A 38 -10.43 -10.50 -8.10
C GLY A 38 -11.78 -9.97 -8.57
N TYR A 39 -11.91 -8.65 -8.78
CA TYR A 39 -13.08 -8.11 -9.47
C TYR A 39 -12.96 -8.36 -10.98
N ASP A 40 -14.07 -8.77 -11.60
CA ASP A 40 -14.18 -8.80 -13.06
C ASP A 40 -14.32 -7.38 -13.59
N LEU A 41 -13.21 -6.85 -14.10
CA LEU A 41 -13.17 -5.51 -14.67
C LEU A 41 -13.64 -5.52 -16.14
N PRO A 42 -14.41 -4.50 -16.56
CA PRO A 42 -14.70 -4.28 -17.97
C PRO A 42 -13.41 -4.17 -18.80
N THR A 43 -13.45 -4.66 -20.05
CA THR A 43 -12.33 -4.51 -21.00
C THR A 43 -12.18 -3.06 -21.49
N ASP A 44 -13.26 -2.28 -21.43
CA ASP A 44 -13.21 -0.84 -21.68
C ASP A 44 -12.55 -0.12 -20.50
N ARG A 45 -11.50 0.65 -20.80
CA ARG A 45 -10.68 1.33 -19.79
C ARG A 45 -11.46 2.37 -18.99
N ASN A 46 -12.34 3.14 -19.64
CA ASN A 46 -13.11 4.16 -18.94
C ASN A 46 -14.14 3.53 -17.99
N ALA A 47 -14.73 2.41 -18.40
CA ALA A 47 -15.64 1.63 -17.57
C ALA A 47 -14.90 0.98 -16.38
N ALA A 48 -13.68 0.46 -16.59
CA ALA A 48 -12.84 -0.08 -15.52
C ALA A 48 -12.47 0.98 -14.48
N ASP A 49 -12.02 2.17 -14.90
CA ASP A 49 -11.70 3.27 -13.97
C ASP A 49 -12.95 3.73 -13.21
N THR A 50 -14.10 3.84 -13.89
CA THR A 50 -15.36 4.21 -13.26
C THR A 50 -15.76 3.21 -12.18
N PHE A 51 -15.63 1.91 -12.46
CA PHE A 51 -15.92 0.85 -11.51
C PHE A 51 -14.99 0.91 -10.29
N ALA A 52 -13.68 0.98 -10.53
CA ALA A 52 -12.67 1.01 -9.47
C ALA A 52 -12.78 2.30 -8.62
N THR A 53 -13.13 3.42 -9.25
CA THR A 53 -13.42 4.69 -8.56
C THR A 53 -14.69 4.59 -7.71
N ALA A 54 -15.74 3.93 -8.21
CA ALA A 54 -16.96 3.71 -7.42
C ALA A 54 -16.70 2.84 -6.18
N LEU A 55 -15.86 1.80 -6.29
CA LEU A 55 -15.40 1.03 -5.12
C LEU A 55 -14.64 1.92 -4.14
N TYR A 56 -13.62 2.64 -4.62
CA TYR A 56 -12.82 3.54 -3.78
C TYR A 56 -13.66 4.61 -3.08
N GLN A 57 -14.74 5.11 -3.71
CA GLN A 57 -15.59 6.15 -3.13
C GLN A 57 -16.53 5.66 -2.02
N LYS A 58 -16.68 4.34 -1.82
CA LYS A 58 -17.50 3.78 -0.74
C LYS A 58 -16.99 4.27 0.63
N PRO A 59 -17.84 4.91 1.47
CA PRO A 59 -17.39 5.48 2.75
C PRO A 59 -16.76 4.46 3.70
N SER A 60 -17.23 3.20 3.68
CA SER A 60 -16.68 2.12 4.50
C SER A 60 -15.27 1.72 4.08
N ILE A 61 -15.01 1.68 2.77
CA ILE A 61 -13.70 1.35 2.20
C ILE A 61 -12.71 2.49 2.45
N ARG A 62 -13.10 3.75 2.22
CA ARG A 62 -12.25 4.91 2.51
C ARG A 62 -11.81 4.95 3.96
N LYS A 63 -12.76 4.80 4.90
CA LYS A 63 -12.45 4.76 6.34
C LYS A 63 -11.45 3.66 6.69
N TYR A 64 -11.56 2.49 6.05
CA TYR A 64 -10.63 1.39 6.28
C TYR A 64 -9.23 1.73 5.72
N ILE A 65 -9.15 2.24 4.48
CA ILE A 65 -7.88 2.67 3.87
C ILE A 65 -7.21 3.73 4.73
N ASP A 66 -7.94 4.77 5.14
CA ASP A 66 -7.41 5.86 5.97
C ASP A 66 -6.86 5.32 7.29
N ALA A 67 -7.59 4.42 7.96
CA ALA A 67 -7.14 3.80 9.22
C ALA A 67 -5.89 2.92 9.04
N GLU A 68 -5.78 2.17 7.94
CA GLU A 68 -4.58 1.38 7.65
C GLU A 68 -3.38 2.27 7.29
N LEU A 69 -3.59 3.33 6.51
CA LEU A 69 -2.54 4.32 6.23
C LEU A 69 -2.04 4.99 7.51
N GLU A 70 -2.93 5.36 8.43
CA GLU A 70 -2.58 5.88 9.76
C GLU A 70 -1.78 4.85 10.56
N ARG A 71 -2.22 3.59 10.62
CA ARG A 71 -1.46 2.52 11.29
C ARG A 71 -0.06 2.34 10.72
N PHE A 72 0.11 2.36 9.40
CA PHE A 72 1.42 2.26 8.78
C PHE A 72 2.31 3.47 9.10
N ARG A 73 1.74 4.68 9.18
CA ARG A 73 2.45 5.88 9.64
C ARG A 73 2.82 5.83 11.13
N GLU A 74 2.01 5.21 11.97
CA GLU A 74 2.33 5.03 13.38
C GLU A 74 3.43 3.99 13.61
N ILE A 75 3.51 2.96 12.75
CA ILE A 75 4.54 1.91 12.82
C ILE A 75 5.91 2.44 12.36
N LEU A 76 5.93 3.29 11.34
CA LEU A 76 7.15 3.89 10.80
C LEU A 76 7.17 5.37 11.19
N SER A 77 7.96 5.76 12.19
CA SER A 77 8.22 7.19 12.42
C SER A 77 8.70 7.86 11.13
N ASP A 78 8.48 9.17 10.95
CA ASP A 78 8.87 9.88 9.72
C ASP A 78 10.34 9.59 9.33
N ASP A 79 11.23 9.51 10.33
CA ASP A 79 12.63 9.10 10.17
C ASP A 79 12.78 7.63 9.73
N GLN A 80 12.02 6.70 10.30
CA GLN A 80 12.05 5.29 9.90
C GLN A 80 11.51 5.08 8.48
N SER A 81 10.48 5.83 8.10
CA SER A 81 9.91 5.81 6.76
C SER A 81 10.92 6.34 5.73
N MET A 82 11.54 7.50 5.98
CA MET A 82 12.60 8.03 5.13
C MET A 82 13.79 7.07 4.99
N ASN A 83 14.21 6.46 6.10
CA ASN A 83 15.33 5.52 6.11
C ASN A 83 14.99 4.22 5.36
N LEU A 84 13.76 3.70 5.49
CA LEU A 84 13.30 2.53 4.76
C LEU A 84 13.27 2.80 3.25
N TRP A 85 12.72 3.95 2.85
CA TRP A 85 12.65 4.35 1.44
C TRP A 85 14.04 4.55 0.83
N LYS A 86 14.96 5.17 1.57
CA LYS A 86 16.36 5.29 1.16
C LYS A 86 16.99 3.90 0.96
N HIS A 87 16.80 2.99 1.91
CA HIS A 87 17.33 1.64 1.84
C HIS A 87 16.77 0.83 0.66
N ILE A 88 15.46 0.92 0.40
CA ILE A 88 14.82 0.29 -0.78
C ILE A 88 15.37 0.90 -2.08
N SER A 89 15.60 2.21 -2.14
CA SER A 89 16.11 2.88 -3.34
C SER A 89 17.58 2.55 -3.65
N GLU A 90 18.38 2.27 -2.62
CA GLU A 90 19.78 1.91 -2.72
C GLU A 90 19.98 0.38 -2.89
N PHE A 91 18.94 -0.41 -2.61
CA PHE A 91 18.99 -1.86 -2.70
C PHE A 91 19.17 -2.33 -4.16
N LYS A 92 20.28 -3.02 -4.43
CA LYS A 92 20.53 -3.70 -5.71
C LYS A 92 20.32 -5.22 -5.55
N PRO A 93 19.36 -5.81 -6.28
CA PRO A 93 19.13 -7.25 -6.22
C PRO A 93 20.37 -8.02 -6.67
N GLY A 94 20.92 -8.86 -5.78
CA GLY A 94 22.07 -9.74 -6.07
C GLY A 94 23.42 -9.27 -5.53
N GLU A 95 23.52 -8.07 -4.96
CA GLU A 95 24.67 -7.71 -4.12
C GLU A 95 24.44 -8.26 -2.71
N SER A 96 25.26 -9.23 -2.27
CA SER A 96 25.30 -9.62 -0.87
C SER A 96 25.81 -8.43 -0.06
N THR A 97 24.94 -7.79 0.72
CA THR A 97 25.34 -6.80 1.72
C THR A 97 26.02 -7.49 2.90
N ASN A 98 27.19 -8.07 2.65
CA ASN A 98 28.20 -8.24 3.68
C ASN A 98 28.84 -6.87 3.87
N ASP A 99 28.18 -5.99 4.63
CA ASP A 99 28.88 -5.06 5.52
C ASP A 99 27.90 -4.24 6.39
N VAL A 100 28.10 -4.39 7.71
CA VAL A 100 27.68 -3.51 8.81
C VAL A 100 26.20 -3.50 9.23
N LEU A 101 25.75 -4.62 9.82
CA LEU A 101 24.91 -4.54 11.04
C LEU A 101 25.84 -4.48 12.28
N CYS A 102 26.62 -3.41 12.38
CA CYS A 102 27.40 -3.08 13.57
C CYS A 102 27.11 -1.63 13.93
N GLY A 103 26.08 -1.40 14.75
CA GLY A 103 25.63 -0.04 15.06
C GLY A 103 24.40 0.03 15.97
N GLY A 104 24.52 -0.60 17.14
CA GLY A 104 23.80 -0.35 18.40
C GLY A 104 22.43 0.34 18.39
N CYS A 105 21.44 -0.36 18.93
CA CYS A 105 20.74 0.13 20.13
C CYS A 105 20.08 -1.05 20.85
N ILE A 106 20.74 -1.54 21.91
CA ILE A 106 20.09 -2.37 22.91
C ILE A 106 19.29 -1.41 23.80
N ILE A 107 17.97 -1.47 23.76
CA ILE A 107 17.14 -1.03 24.88
C ILE A 107 16.47 -2.29 25.45
N ARG A 108 16.97 -2.74 26.59
CA ARG A 108 16.26 -3.62 27.52
C ARG A 108 16.42 -3.02 28.91
N HIS A 109 15.29 -2.65 29.51
CA HIS A 109 15.17 -2.26 30.92
C HIS A 109 15.55 -3.42 31.84
#